data_AF-A0A2T6DI56-F1
#
_entry.id   AF-A0A2T6DI56-F1
#
_cell.length_a   1.000
_cell.length_b   1.000
_cell.length_c   1.000
_cell.angle_alpha   90.00
_cell.angle_beta   90.00
_cell.angle_gamma   90.00
#
_symmetry.space_group_name_H-M   'P 1'
#
loop_
_entity.id
_entity.type
_entity.pdbx_description
1 polymer ?
#
loop_
_entity_poly.entity_id
_entity_poly.type
_entity_poly.pdbx_seq_one_letter_code
_entity_poly.pdbx_strand_id
1 'polypeptide(L)' 'MKASRSGLGLEFQSAVDATLGLVTQHPALFRRVRGQVRRAVVKRFPYTIHFLDEQERIVVLAVYHVARDPRKLGERG' A
#
# COMPACT_ATOMS: atom_id res chain seq x y z
N MET A 1 -6.70 -29.96 -2.44
CA MET A 1 -7.67 -29.00 -3.01
C MET A 1 -7.29 -27.60 -2.54
N LYS A 2 -6.73 -26.74 -3.40
CA LYS A 2 -6.49 -25.33 -3.06
C LYS A 2 -7.85 -24.64 -3.03
N ALA A 3 -8.41 -24.42 -1.85
CA ALA A 3 -9.55 -23.54 -1.70
C ALA A 3 -9.07 -22.10 -1.95
N SER A 4 -9.05 -21.69 -3.22
CA SER A 4 -9.07 -20.27 -3.54
C SER A 4 -10.38 -19.72 -2.97
N ARG A 5 -10.35 -19.14 -1.76
CA ARG A 5 -11.52 -18.46 -1.20
C ARG A 5 -11.90 -17.37 -2.19
N SER A 6 -13.00 -17.56 -2.91
CA SER A 6 -13.47 -16.70 -4.00
C SER A 6 -13.68 -15.23 -3.62
N GLY A 7 -13.62 -14.88 -2.32
CA GLY A 7 -13.71 -13.52 -1.80
C GLY A 7 -12.39 -12.80 -1.49
N LEU A 8 -11.23 -13.49 -1.48
CA LEU A 8 -9.95 -12.89 -1.07
C LEU A 8 -9.52 -11.72 -1.95
N GLY A 9 -9.78 -11.82 -3.26
CA GLY A 9 -9.47 -10.74 -4.22
C GLY A 9 -10.31 -9.49 -3.97
N LEU A 10 -11.61 -9.67 -3.72
CA LEU A 10 -12.53 -8.58 -3.43
C LEU A 10 -12.21 -7.94 -2.07
N GLU A 11 -11.96 -8.75 -1.04
CA GLU A 11 -11.54 -8.24 0.28
C GLU A 11 -10.23 -7.45 0.20
N PHE A 12 -9.28 -7.90 -0.63
CA PHE A 12 -8.03 -7.18 -0.86
C PHE A 12 -8.28 -5.84 -1.53
N GLN A 13 -9.09 -5.82 -2.60
CA GLN A 13 -9.45 -4.59 -3.30
C GLN A 13 -10.12 -3.58 -2.35
N SER A 14 -11.13 -4.02 -1.60
CA SER A 14 -11.81 -3.16 -0.62
C SER A 14 -10.86 -2.63 0.47
N ALA A 15 -9.91 -3.44 0.92
CA ALA A 15 -8.92 -2.99 1.89
C ALA A 15 -7.94 -1.95 1.32
N VAL A 16 -7.54 -2.10 0.05
CA VAL A 16 -6.71 -1.11 -0.66
C VAL A 16 -7.49 0.18 -0.85
N ASP A 17 -8.73 0.12 -1.33
CA ASP A 17 -9.58 1.30 -1.56
C ASP A 17 -9.82 2.08 -0.27
N ALA A 18 -10.13 1.38 0.82
CA ALA A 18 -10.28 1.99 2.14
C ALA A 18 -8.98 2.67 2.62
N THR A 19 -7.84 2.04 2.36
CA THR A 19 -6.53 2.61 2.73
C THR A 19 -6.23 3.86 1.89
N LEU A 20 -6.50 3.84 0.59
CA LEU A 20 -6.34 5.00 -0.29
C LEU A 20 -7.27 6.14 0.11
N GLY A 21 -8.53 5.84 0.47
CA GLY A 21 -9.47 6.84 0.98
C GLY A 21 -8.94 7.55 2.22
N LEU A 22 -8.36 6.81 3.18
CA LEU A 22 -7.74 7.38 4.38
C LEU A 22 -6.49 8.19 4.05
N VAL A 23 -5.66 7.72 3.13
CA VAL A 23 -4.46 8.43 2.65
C VAL A 23 -4.84 9.77 2.02
N THR A 24 -5.90 9.81 1.22
CA THR A 24 -6.37 11.05 0.58
C THR A 24 -6.99 12.02 1.58
N GLN A 25 -7.80 11.54 2.52
CA GLN A 25 -8.47 12.42 3.49
C GLN A 25 -7.55 12.92 4.60
N HIS A 26 -6.62 12.08 5.04
CA HIS A 26 -5.82 12.32 6.23
C HIS A 26 -4.35 11.87 6.05
N PRO A 27 -3.62 12.39 5.04
CA PRO A 27 -2.25 11.96 4.73
C PRO A 27 -1.29 12.17 5.91
N ALA A 28 -1.55 13.17 6.75
CA ALA A 28 -0.74 13.49 7.91
C ALA A 28 -0.70 12.38 8.98
N LEU A 29 -1.71 11.49 9.04
CA LEU A 29 -1.77 10.37 9.99
C LEU A 29 -0.70 9.31 9.72
N PHE A 30 -0.15 9.28 8.51
CA PHE A 30 0.80 8.26 8.09
C PHE A 30 2.24 8.72 8.31
N ARG A 31 3.07 7.85 8.91
CA ARG A 31 4.46 8.17 9.23
C ARG A 31 5.29 8.37 7.96
N ARG A 32 6.17 9.39 7.96
CA ARG A 32 7.25 9.53 6.98
C ARG A 32 8.32 8.46 7.18
N VAL A 33 8.67 7.75 6.12
CA VAL A 33 9.66 6.65 6.15
C VAL A 33 10.98 7.01 5.49
N ARG A 34 10.99 7.94 4.53
CA ARG A 34 12.20 8.48 3.88
C ARG A 34 11.87 9.82 3.23
N GLY A 35 12.52 10.91 3.66
CA GLY A 35 12.18 12.25 3.17
C GLY A 35 10.69 12.57 3.37
N GLN A 36 10.01 13.01 2.31
CA GLN A 36 8.57 13.27 2.32
C GLN A 36 7.71 12.03 2.10
N VAL A 37 8.31 10.88 1.79
CA VAL A 37 7.57 9.64 1.52
C VAL A 37 6.92 9.14 2.80
N ARG A 38 5.60 8.97 2.75
CA ARG A 38 4.77 8.39 3.81
C ARG A 38 4.41 6.95 3.47
N ARG A 39 4.11 6.16 4.51
CA ARG A 39 3.76 4.74 4.38
C ARG A 39 2.45 4.43 5.08
N ALA A 40 1.51 3.84 4.34
CA ALA A 40 0.28 3.24 4.86
C ALA A 40 0.37 1.72 4.79
N VAL A 41 -0.13 1.04 5.82
CA VAL A 41 -0.27 -0.43 5.84
C VAL A 41 -1.70 -0.77 5.45
N VAL A 42 -1.86 -1.67 4.47
CA VAL A 42 -3.18 -2.19 4.08
C VAL A 42 -3.65 -3.15 5.17
N LYS A 43 -4.71 -2.79 5.90
CA LYS A 43 -5.18 -3.60 7.04
C LYS A 43 -5.53 -5.04 6.59
N ARG A 44 -5.19 -6.05 7.41
CA ARG A 44 -5.40 -7.50 7.16
C ARG A 44 -4.57 -8.12 6.03
N PHE A 45 -3.85 -7.33 5.24
CA PHE A 45 -3.01 -7.83 4.17
C PHE A 45 -1.57 -7.40 4.40
N PRO A 46 -0.56 -8.22 4.07
CA PRO A 46 0.84 -7.86 4.23
C PRO A 46 1.27 -6.92 3.10
N TYR A 47 0.56 -5.81 2.89
CA TYR A 47 0.84 -4.83 1.86
C TYR A 47 1.06 -3.44 2.44
N THR A 48 1.93 -2.66 1.82
CA THR A 48 2.17 -1.25 2.16
C THR A 48 2.09 -0.37 0.94
N ILE A 49 1.43 0.79 1.08
CA ILE A 49 1.35 1.85 0.08
C ILE A 49 2.32 2.95 0.48
N HIS A 50 3.25 3.27 -0.41
CA HIS A 50 4.19 4.37 -0.25
C HIS A 50 3.74 5.54 -1.13
N PHE A 51 3.62 6.73 -0.56
CA PHE A 51 3.06 7.88 -1.25
C PHE A 51 3.71 9.20 -0.83
N LEU A 52 3.52 10.22 -1.67
CA LEU A 52 3.79 11.61 -1.36
C LEU A 52 2.47 12.36 -1.18
N ASP A 53 2.50 13.29 -0.23
CA ASP A 53 1.44 14.25 0.04
C ASP A 53 1.85 15.58 -0.60
N GLU A 54 1.37 15.81 -1.82
CA GLU A 54 1.62 17.05 -2.58
C GLU A 54 0.42 17.99 -2.42
N GLN A 55 0.60 19.29 -2.72
CA GLN A 55 -0.38 20.35 -2.41
C GLN A 55 -1.81 20.06 -2.88
N GLU A 56 -1.97 19.41 -4.04
CA GLU A 56 -3.29 19.16 -4.65
C GLU A 56 -3.60 17.68 -4.86
N ARG A 57 -2.69 16.77 -4.50
CA ARG A 57 -2.84 15.34 -4.80
C ARG A 57 -1.98 14.44 -3.92
N ILE A 58 -2.42 13.20 -3.83
CA ILE A 58 -1.59 12.08 -3.36
C ILE A 58 -0.93 11.43 -4.56
N VAL A 59 0.40 11.29 -4.52
CA VAL A 59 1.16 10.53 -5.52
C VAL A 59 1.54 9.18 -4.93
N VAL A 60 0.93 8.10 -5.40
CA VAL A 60 1.32 6.74 -5.01
C VAL A 60 2.59 6.35 -5.76
N LEU A 61 3.67 6.13 -5.02
CA LEU A 61 4.97 5.76 -5.57
C LEU A 61 5.10 4.25 -5.78
N ALA A 62 4.59 3.46 -4.82
CA ALA A 62 4.70 2.01 -4.86
C ALA A 62 3.71 1.32 -3.93
N VAL A 63 3.35 0.08 -4.28
CA VAL A 63 2.59 -0.84 -3.44
C VAL A 63 3.39 -2.14 -3.30
N TYR A 64 3.83 -2.46 -2.09
CA TYR A 64 4.70 -3.61 -1.81
C TYR A 64 4.00 -4.68 -0.99
N HIS A 65 4.25 -5.95 -1.28
CA HIS A 65 3.88 -7.07 -0.41
C HIS A 65 5.00 -7.32 0.63
N VAL A 66 4.81 -6.88 1.86
CA VAL A 66 5.78 -6.88 2.97
C VAL A 66 6.28 -8.28 3.34
N ALA A 67 5.45 -9.31 3.21
CA ALA A 67 5.88 -10.69 3.50
C ALA A 67 6.66 -11.35 2.34
N ARG A 68 6.85 -10.66 1.21
CA ARG A 68 7.83 -11.03 0.19
C ARG A 68 9.06 -10.18 0.47
N ASP A 69 10.13 -10.84 0.87
CA ASP A 69 11.43 -10.26 1.14
C ASP A 69 11.77 -9.12 0.14
N PRO A 70 11.99 -7.87 0.59
CA PRO A 70 12.24 -6.72 -0.29
C PRO A 70 13.52 -6.85 -1.13
N ARG A 71 14.35 -7.88 -0.89
CA ARG A 71 15.56 -8.19 -1.65
C ARG A 71 15.34 -8.68 -3.10
N LYS A 72 14.10 -8.78 -3.58
CA LYS A 72 13.78 -9.28 -4.94
C LYS A 72 13.22 -8.27 -5.94
N LEU A 73 13.23 -6.97 -5.65
CA LEU A 73 12.90 -5.95 -6.66
C LEU A 73 14.16 -5.18 -7.06
N GLY A 74 15.01 -5.87 -7.82
CA GLY A 74 16.26 -5.33 -8.33
C GLY A 74 16.82 -6.15 -9.49
N GLU A 75 15.98 -6.81 -10.30
CA GLU A 75 16.42 -7.45 -11.54
C GLU A 75 15.31 -7.33 -12.60
N ARG A 76 15.35 -6.23 -13.33
CA ARG A 76 14.94 -6.17 -14.73
C ARG A 76 15.97 -5.29 -15.44
N GLY A 77 17.02 -5.95 -15.91
CA GLY A 77 17.73 -5.51 -17.11
C GLY A 77 16.88 -5.78 -18.35
#